data_AF-Q2SG25-F1
#
_entry.id   AF-Q2SG25-F1
#
_cell.length_a   1.000
_cell.length_b   1.000
_cell.length_c   1.000
_cell.angle_alpha   90.00
_cell.angle_beta   90.00
_cell.angle_gamma   90.00
#
_symmetry.space_group_name_H-M   'P 1'
#
loop_
_entity.id
_entity.type
_entity.pdbx_description
1 polymer ?
#
loop_
_entity_poly.entity_id
_entity_poly.type
_entity_poly.pdbx_seq_one_letter_code
_entity_poly.pdbx_strand_id
1 'polypeptide(L)'
;MILMKNSPKGLQYIALLSAFVLHACILVSRDVIAAPTYESEFRTLWLAHNGLEFPASESGLEDCKSANYQPCLDVVKRVQAAKKQLLAVSSQQGLSATLAAIHKYCLPDAENDAMAVCEGAISGLYFYASTNEDREIIDTVKAADKHLAQKLFARHYEWLYNRKLISEWQALVEQTALSEAKKDLVKERLSSKAVEKFGLMLVD
;
A
#
# COMPACT_ATOMS: atom_id res chain seq x y z
N MET A 1 -36.68 39.72 30.64
CA MET A 1 -37.56 38.67 30.06
C MET A 1 -38.02 39.16 28.70
N ILE A 2 -37.28 38.81 27.63
CA ILE A 2 -37.57 39.28 26.26
C ILE A 2 -38.44 38.23 25.60
N LEU A 3 -39.73 38.52 25.44
CA LEU A 3 -40.68 37.71 24.67
C LEU A 3 -40.43 37.96 23.18
N MET A 4 -39.74 37.03 22.51
CA MET A 4 -39.66 37.02 21.06
C MET A 4 -41.06 36.78 20.47
N LYS A 5 -41.59 37.81 19.79
CA LYS A 5 -42.81 37.72 18.98
C LYS A 5 -42.56 36.75 17.81
N ASN A 6 -43.26 35.62 17.82
CA ASN A 6 -43.29 34.66 16.71
C ASN A 6 -43.93 35.30 15.47
N SER A 7 -43.10 35.90 14.62
CA SER A 7 -43.49 36.29 13.27
C SER A 7 -43.55 35.04 12.38
N PRO A 8 -44.62 34.82 11.61
CA PRO A 8 -44.78 33.64 10.75
C PRO A 8 -43.67 33.49 9.70
N LYS A 9 -42.97 34.59 9.37
CA LYS A 9 -41.79 34.57 8.49
C LYS A 9 -40.59 33.86 9.14
N GLY A 10 -40.43 33.95 10.46
CA GLY A 10 -39.32 33.31 11.18
C GLY A 10 -39.39 31.78 11.15
N LEU A 11 -40.60 31.21 11.21
CA LEU A 11 -40.79 29.76 11.09
C LEU A 11 -40.43 29.23 9.69
N GLN A 12 -40.70 30.00 8.62
CA GLN A 12 -40.32 29.61 7.26
C GLN A 12 -38.80 29.58 7.07
N TYR A 13 -38.05 30.54 7.63
CA TYR A 13 -36.59 30.54 7.53
C TYR A 13 -35.95 29.37 8.28
N ILE A 14 -36.47 29.00 9.46
CA ILE A 14 -35.97 27.85 10.23
C ILE A 14 -36.24 26.52 9.49
N ALA A 15 -37.41 26.38 8.85
CA ALA A 15 -37.74 25.20 8.04
C ALA A 15 -36.85 25.07 6.79
N LEU A 16 -36.54 26.19 6.12
CA LEU A 16 -35.65 26.20 4.95
C LEU A 16 -34.20 25.89 5.30
N LEU A 17 -33.68 26.45 6.40
CA LEU A 17 -32.33 26.17 6.89
C LEU A 17 -32.17 24.71 7.32
N SER A 18 -33.15 24.14 8.02
CA SER A 18 -33.12 22.73 8.42
C SER A 18 -33.21 21.78 7.22
N ALA A 19 -34.00 22.09 6.20
CA ALA A 19 -34.04 21.33 4.95
C ALA A 19 -32.72 21.39 4.18
N PHE A 20 -32.04 22.54 4.15
CA PHE A 20 -30.73 22.70 3.51
C PHE A 20 -29.63 21.92 4.24
N VAL A 21 -29.63 21.94 5.58
CA VAL A 21 -28.68 21.15 6.39
C VAL A 21 -28.93 19.65 6.21
N LEU A 22 -30.19 19.20 6.15
CA LEU A 22 -30.50 17.81 5.86
C LEU A 22 -30.05 17.39 4.45
N HIS A 23 -30.28 18.22 3.43
CA HIS A 23 -29.83 17.92 2.07
C HIS A 23 -28.31 17.91 1.94
N ALA A 24 -27.61 18.83 2.62
CA ALA A 24 -26.15 18.84 2.67
C ALA A 24 -25.60 17.59 3.39
N CYS A 25 -26.22 17.16 4.50
CA CYS A 25 -25.84 15.91 5.16
C CYS A 25 -26.08 14.67 4.30
N ILE A 26 -27.17 14.62 3.52
CA ILE A 26 -27.48 13.50 2.62
C ILE A 26 -26.52 13.47 1.42
N LEU A 27 -26.08 14.63 0.93
CA LEU A 27 -25.08 14.72 -0.15
C LEU A 27 -23.66 14.36 0.32
N VAL A 28 -23.31 14.61 1.59
CA VAL A 28 -22.01 14.21 2.18
C VAL A 28 -21.96 12.72 2.54
N SER A 29 -23.11 12.06 2.70
CA SER A 29 -23.20 10.65 3.09
C SER A 29 -23.46 9.68 1.92
N ARG A 30 -23.65 10.19 0.70
CA ARG A 30 -23.58 9.39 -0.53
C ARG A 30 -22.14 9.42 -1.03
N ASP A 31 -21.53 8.24 -1.09
CA ASP A 31 -20.20 7.96 -1.63
C ASP A 31 -19.01 8.06 -0.67
N VAL A 32 -19.18 7.67 0.60
CA VAL A 32 -18.13 6.82 1.20
C VAL A 32 -18.30 5.43 0.59
N ILE A 33 -18.00 5.30 -0.70
CA ILE A 33 -17.75 3.99 -1.31
C ILE A 33 -16.57 3.47 -0.50
N ALA A 34 -16.82 2.49 0.39
CA ALA A 34 -15.75 1.82 1.10
C ALA A 34 -14.74 1.38 0.03
N ALA A 35 -13.57 2.01 0.02
CA ALA A 35 -12.56 1.71 -0.96
C ALA A 35 -12.35 0.18 -0.96
N PRO A 36 -12.28 -0.48 -2.13
CA PRO A 36 -12.08 -1.91 -2.17
C PRO A 36 -10.89 -2.28 -1.29
N THR A 37 -11.15 -3.15 -0.30
CA THR A 37 -10.12 -3.59 0.64
C THR A 37 -9.33 -4.70 -0.05
N TYR A 38 -8.15 -4.37 -0.60
CA TYR A 38 -7.29 -5.33 -1.28
C TYR A 38 -6.52 -6.28 -0.34
N GLU A 39 -7.12 -6.63 0.80
CA GLU A 39 -6.46 -7.35 1.88
C GLU A 39 -6.09 -8.78 1.48
N SER A 40 -6.96 -9.45 0.71
CA SER A 40 -6.69 -10.77 0.14
C SER A 40 -5.55 -10.74 -0.86
N GLU A 41 -5.46 -9.69 -1.67
CA GLU A 41 -4.43 -9.52 -2.68
C GLU A 41 -3.08 -9.26 -2.02
N PHE A 42 -3.03 -8.36 -1.04
CA PHE A 42 -1.81 -8.11 -0.26
C PHE A 42 -1.36 -9.38 0.47
N ARG A 43 -2.27 -10.10 1.16
CA ARG A 43 -1.93 -11.39 1.78
C ARG A 43 -1.39 -12.41 0.76
N THR A 44 -1.88 -12.37 -0.47
CA THR A 44 -1.38 -13.24 -1.53
C THR A 44 0.00 -12.78 -2.02
N LEU A 45 0.24 -11.48 -2.17
CA LEU A 45 1.57 -10.94 -2.52
C LEU A 45 2.63 -11.28 -1.47
N TRP A 46 2.27 -11.37 -0.20
CA TRP A 46 3.18 -11.82 0.87
C TRP A 46 3.83 -13.18 0.58
N LEU A 47 3.11 -14.07 -0.11
CA LEU A 47 3.63 -15.39 -0.51
C LEU A 47 4.82 -15.29 -1.44
N ALA A 48 4.97 -14.20 -2.19
CA ALA A 48 6.11 -14.00 -3.09
C ALA A 48 7.46 -13.89 -2.34
N HIS A 49 7.44 -13.64 -1.02
CA HIS A 49 8.65 -13.60 -0.20
C HIS A 49 8.71 -14.65 0.90
N ASN A 50 7.55 -15.07 1.39
CA ASN A 50 7.47 -15.91 2.58
C ASN A 50 6.82 -17.26 2.30
N GLY A 51 6.22 -17.45 1.11
CA GLY A 51 5.68 -18.75 0.69
C GLY A 51 6.81 -19.69 0.31
N LEU A 52 6.86 -20.87 0.95
CA LEU A 52 7.89 -21.88 0.67
C LEU A 52 7.79 -22.43 -0.76
N GLU A 53 6.59 -22.41 -1.31
CA GLU A 53 6.27 -22.91 -2.64
C GLU A 53 6.49 -21.86 -3.74
N PHE A 54 6.66 -20.57 -3.40
CA PHE A 54 6.90 -19.56 -4.42
C PHE A 54 8.37 -19.61 -4.89
N PRO A 55 8.64 -19.68 -6.20
CA PRO A 55 10.00 -19.74 -6.71
C PRO A 55 10.70 -18.39 -6.50
N ALA A 56 11.93 -18.40 -5.99
CA ALA A 56 12.69 -17.18 -5.71
C ALA A 56 13.40 -16.58 -6.95
N SER A 57 13.35 -17.26 -8.10
CA SER A 57 14.00 -16.86 -9.34
C SER A 57 13.29 -17.44 -10.56
N GLU A 58 13.55 -16.87 -11.74
CA GLU A 58 13.07 -17.40 -13.01
C GLU A 58 13.50 -18.85 -13.24
N SER A 59 14.76 -19.19 -12.92
CA SER A 59 15.24 -20.58 -12.97
C SER A 59 14.41 -21.51 -12.07
N GLY A 60 14.05 -21.06 -10.86
CA GLY A 60 13.20 -21.83 -9.96
C GLY A 60 11.77 -22.02 -10.51
N LEU A 61 11.23 -21.03 -11.22
CA LEU A 61 9.95 -21.19 -11.92
C LEU A 61 10.06 -22.22 -13.05
N GLU A 62 11.15 -22.18 -13.84
CA GLU A 62 11.38 -23.16 -14.90
C GLU A 62 11.55 -24.58 -14.35
N ASP A 63 12.19 -24.73 -13.18
CA ASP A 63 12.25 -26.00 -12.46
C ASP A 63 10.85 -26.48 -12.04
N CYS A 64 10.02 -25.59 -11.48
CA CYS A 64 8.63 -25.92 -11.14
C CYS A 64 7.80 -26.36 -12.35
N LYS A 65 7.96 -25.68 -13.50
CA LYS A 65 7.28 -26.02 -14.76
C LYS A 65 7.76 -27.37 -15.30
N SER A 66 9.07 -27.57 -15.36
CA SER A 66 9.70 -28.79 -15.89
C SER A 66 9.34 -30.02 -15.05
N ALA A 67 9.25 -29.86 -13.73
CA ALA A 67 8.83 -30.92 -12.81
C ALA A 67 7.30 -31.06 -12.67
N ASN A 68 6.51 -30.18 -13.30
CA ASN A 68 5.06 -30.07 -13.13
C ASN A 68 4.63 -30.01 -11.64
N TYR A 69 5.40 -29.28 -10.82
CA TYR A 69 5.19 -29.20 -9.38
C TYR A 69 4.02 -28.26 -9.05
N GLN A 70 2.82 -28.83 -8.94
CA GLN A 70 1.56 -28.09 -8.79
C GLN A 70 1.53 -27.08 -7.63
N PRO A 71 2.01 -27.39 -6.40
CA PRO A 71 2.00 -26.41 -5.32
C PRO A 71 2.72 -25.09 -5.66
N CYS A 72 3.87 -25.17 -6.35
CA CYS A 72 4.58 -23.97 -6.81
C CYS A 72 3.81 -23.22 -7.89
N LEU A 73 3.31 -23.93 -8.90
CA LEU A 73 2.57 -23.34 -10.01
C LEU A 73 1.28 -22.65 -9.53
N ASP A 74 0.58 -23.24 -8.56
CA ASP A 74 -0.63 -22.66 -7.95
C ASP A 74 -0.32 -21.37 -7.19
N VAL A 75 0.75 -21.34 -6.39
CA VAL A 75 1.15 -20.14 -5.64
C VAL A 75 1.59 -19.02 -6.60
N VAL A 76 2.34 -19.34 -7.66
CA VAL A 76 2.70 -18.39 -8.72
C VAL A 76 1.45 -17.79 -9.37
N LYS A 77 0.49 -18.63 -9.78
CA LYS A 77 -0.76 -18.18 -10.40
C LYS A 77 -1.58 -17.28 -9.47
N ARG A 78 -1.62 -17.59 -8.17
CA ARG A 78 -2.30 -16.76 -7.16
C ARG A 78 -1.65 -15.39 -7.03
N VAL A 79 -0.32 -15.33 -6.94
CA VAL A 79 0.43 -14.06 -6.86
C VAL A 79 0.21 -13.22 -8.13
N GLN A 80 0.26 -13.83 -9.32
CA GLN A 80 -0.02 -13.14 -10.58
C GLN A 80 -1.46 -12.60 -10.64
N ALA A 81 -2.44 -13.38 -10.18
CA ALA A 81 -3.83 -12.93 -10.11
C ALA A 81 -4.02 -11.75 -9.14
N ALA A 82 -3.36 -11.78 -7.97
CA ALA A 82 -3.40 -10.69 -7.00
C ALA A 82 -2.78 -9.40 -7.56
N LYS A 83 -1.61 -9.50 -8.21
CA LYS A 83 -1.01 -8.38 -8.96
C LYS A 83 -2.00 -7.81 -9.98
N LYS A 84 -2.59 -8.66 -10.82
CA LYS A 84 -3.52 -8.24 -11.86
C LYS A 84 -4.72 -7.48 -11.29
N GLN A 85 -5.26 -7.91 -10.14
CA GLN A 85 -6.38 -7.23 -9.49
C GLN A 85 -5.98 -5.86 -8.92
N LEU A 86 -4.83 -5.76 -8.27
CA LEU A 86 -4.30 -4.49 -7.77
C LEU A 86 -4.05 -3.48 -8.91
N LEU A 87 -3.60 -3.97 -10.06
CA LEU A 87 -3.31 -3.14 -11.25
C LEU A 87 -4.51 -2.96 -12.19
N ALA A 88 -5.69 -3.49 -11.83
CA ALA A 88 -6.91 -3.30 -12.62
C ALA A 88 -7.52 -1.89 -12.44
N VAL A 89 -7.11 -1.17 -11.41
CA VAL A 89 -7.51 0.23 -11.15
C VAL A 89 -6.45 1.22 -11.60
N SER A 90 -6.77 2.52 -11.55
CA SER A 90 -5.76 3.54 -11.85
C SER A 90 -4.59 3.45 -10.87
N SER A 91 -3.38 3.74 -11.35
CA SER A 91 -2.15 3.71 -10.54
C SER A 91 -2.29 4.50 -9.24
N GLN A 92 -2.93 5.67 -9.29
CA GLN A 92 -3.22 6.51 -8.13
C GLN A 92 -4.14 5.82 -7.10
N GLN A 93 -5.20 5.15 -7.56
CA GLN A 93 -6.11 4.42 -6.68
C GLN A 93 -5.42 3.21 -6.06
N GLY A 94 -4.63 2.48 -6.85
CA GLY A 94 -3.85 1.34 -6.39
C GLY A 94 -2.81 1.74 -5.34
N LEU A 95 -2.06 2.82 -5.58
CA LEU A 95 -1.10 3.37 -4.62
C LEU A 95 -1.81 3.81 -3.33
N SER A 96 -2.90 4.58 -3.45
CA SER A 96 -3.66 5.06 -2.29
C SER A 96 -4.16 3.89 -1.43
N ALA A 97 -4.69 2.83 -2.05
CA ALA A 97 -5.12 1.64 -1.32
C ALA A 97 -3.95 0.87 -0.67
N THR A 98 -2.80 0.83 -1.34
CA THR A 98 -1.56 0.22 -0.81
C THR A 98 -1.05 0.95 0.42
N LEU A 99 -0.97 2.29 0.37
CA LEU A 99 -0.56 3.13 1.50
C LEU A 99 -1.56 3.05 2.66
N ALA A 100 -2.87 3.02 2.36
CA ALA A 100 -3.91 2.82 3.37
C ALA A 100 -3.78 1.46 4.08
N ALA A 101 -3.48 0.39 3.34
CA ALA A 101 -3.23 -0.93 3.91
C ALA A 101 -1.98 -0.95 4.80
N ILE A 102 -0.88 -0.34 4.36
CA ILE A 102 0.34 -0.18 5.16
C ILE A 102 0.02 0.54 6.48
N HIS A 103 -0.69 1.66 6.42
CA HIS A 103 -1.05 2.41 7.62
C HIS A 103 -1.95 1.62 8.58
N LYS A 104 -2.93 0.88 8.03
CA LYS A 104 -3.89 0.10 8.82
C LYS A 104 -3.26 -1.14 9.46
N TYR A 105 -2.35 -1.82 8.76
CA TYR A 105 -1.90 -3.17 9.12
C TYR A 105 -0.48 -3.26 9.66
N CYS A 106 0.39 -2.28 9.40
CA CYS A 106 1.78 -2.29 9.87
C CYS A 106 1.96 -1.78 11.31
N LEU A 107 1.11 -2.25 12.22
CA LEU A 107 1.15 -1.90 13.65
C LEU A 107 2.25 -2.70 14.39
N PRO A 108 2.80 -2.19 15.51
CA PRO A 108 3.87 -2.86 16.25
C PRO A 108 3.53 -4.28 16.71
N ASP A 109 2.30 -4.44 17.21
CA ASP A 109 1.82 -5.67 17.84
C ASP A 109 0.77 -6.38 16.96
N ALA A 110 0.86 -6.18 15.64
CA ALA A 110 -0.04 -6.81 14.69
C ALA A 110 0.08 -8.35 14.76
N GLU A 111 -1.06 -9.04 14.84
CA GLU A 111 -1.14 -10.50 14.72
C GLU A 111 -0.58 -10.97 13.36
N ASN A 112 -0.22 -12.26 13.27
CA ASN A 112 0.39 -12.86 12.08
C ASN A 112 -0.38 -12.53 10.78
N ASP A 113 -1.71 -12.50 10.86
CA ASP A 113 -2.56 -12.25 9.70
C ASP A 113 -2.49 -10.80 9.20
N ALA A 114 -2.51 -9.84 10.12
CA ALA A 114 -2.31 -8.43 9.81
C ALA A 114 -0.88 -8.18 9.31
N MET A 115 0.11 -8.91 9.83
CA MET A 115 1.50 -8.83 9.35
C MET A 115 1.62 -9.28 7.89
N ALA A 116 0.94 -10.36 7.49
CA ALA A 116 0.93 -10.81 6.11
C ALA A 116 0.34 -9.75 5.16
N VAL A 117 -0.75 -9.08 5.57
CA VAL A 117 -1.31 -7.96 4.79
C VAL A 117 -0.34 -6.78 4.74
N CYS A 118 0.28 -6.40 5.87
CA CYS A 118 1.27 -5.33 5.92
C CYS A 118 2.45 -5.60 4.98
N GLU A 119 3.12 -6.73 5.12
CA GLU A 119 4.31 -7.08 4.33
C GLU A 119 3.95 -7.22 2.84
N GLY A 120 2.79 -7.79 2.52
CA GLY A 120 2.29 -7.84 1.15
C GLY A 120 1.97 -6.47 0.55
N ALA A 121 1.47 -5.53 1.34
CA ALA A 121 1.25 -4.14 0.91
C ALA A 121 2.58 -3.40 0.69
N ILE A 122 3.58 -3.64 1.54
CA ILE A 122 4.95 -3.12 1.32
C ILE A 122 5.52 -3.65 0.00
N SER A 123 5.37 -4.95 -0.30
CA SER A 123 5.74 -5.50 -1.62
C SER A 123 4.97 -4.85 -2.76
N GLY A 124 3.69 -4.53 -2.55
CA GLY A 124 2.83 -3.84 -3.51
C GLY A 124 3.35 -2.45 -3.93
N LEU A 125 4.11 -1.74 -3.07
CA LEU A 125 4.73 -0.46 -3.43
C LEU A 125 5.61 -0.56 -4.67
N TYR A 126 6.15 -1.75 -4.95
CA TYR A 126 6.94 -2.01 -6.14
C TYR A 126 6.19 -1.69 -7.44
N PHE A 127 4.86 -1.80 -7.49
CA PHE A 127 4.15 -1.52 -8.75
C PHE A 127 3.96 -0.03 -9.05
N TYR A 128 4.21 0.85 -8.07
CA TYR A 128 3.97 2.29 -8.17
C TYR A 128 5.30 3.04 -8.04
N ALA A 129 5.87 3.48 -9.17
CA ALA A 129 7.26 3.93 -9.24
C ALA A 129 7.48 5.08 -10.25
N SER A 130 6.44 5.82 -10.59
CA SER A 130 6.60 7.12 -11.25
C SER A 130 7.14 8.16 -10.26
N THR A 131 7.66 9.28 -10.78
CA THR A 131 8.14 10.38 -9.93
C THR A 131 7.06 10.93 -8.99
N ASN A 132 5.80 10.98 -9.41
CA ASN A 132 4.72 11.50 -8.57
C ASN A 132 4.37 10.51 -7.46
N GLU A 133 4.29 9.23 -7.79
CA GLU A 133 4.05 8.15 -6.82
C GLU A 133 5.17 8.09 -5.78
N ASP A 134 6.43 8.22 -6.21
CA ASP A 134 7.57 8.30 -5.28
C ASP A 134 7.43 9.44 -4.28
N ARG A 135 7.01 10.63 -4.73
CA ARG A 135 6.78 11.77 -3.81
C ARG A 135 5.71 11.46 -2.79
N GLU A 136 4.59 10.88 -3.24
CA GLU A 136 3.48 10.52 -2.35
C GLU A 136 3.88 9.48 -1.31
N ILE A 137 4.65 8.46 -1.72
CA ILE A 137 5.18 7.46 -0.80
C ILE A 137 6.14 8.15 0.19
N ILE A 138 7.09 8.96 -0.28
CA ILE A 138 8.04 9.70 0.58
C ILE A 138 7.30 10.57 1.59
N ASP A 139 6.29 11.33 1.15
CA ASP A 139 5.51 12.21 2.02
C ASP A 139 4.73 11.40 3.06
N THR A 140 4.20 10.24 2.67
CA THR A 140 3.56 9.29 3.60
C THR A 140 4.57 8.77 4.64
N VAL A 141 5.79 8.40 4.23
CA VAL A 141 6.82 7.93 5.17
C VAL A 141 7.28 9.04 6.12
N LYS A 142 7.39 10.29 5.64
CA LYS A 142 7.74 11.45 6.47
C LYS A 142 6.66 11.78 7.50
N ALA A 143 5.39 11.62 7.12
CA ALA A 143 4.25 11.87 8.01
C ALA A 143 4.00 10.71 8.99
N ALA A 144 4.51 9.52 8.68
CA ALA A 144 4.39 8.33 9.52
C ALA A 144 5.16 8.45 10.83
N ASP A 145 4.68 7.73 11.85
CA ASP A 145 5.46 7.57 13.08
C ASP A 145 6.76 6.77 12.82
N LYS A 146 7.70 6.86 13.76
CA LYS A 146 9.00 6.20 13.66
C LYS A 146 8.89 4.68 13.48
N HIS A 147 7.86 4.06 14.04
CA HIS A 147 7.69 2.61 13.97
C HIS A 147 7.24 2.20 12.57
N LEU A 148 6.26 2.88 11.98
CA LEU A 148 5.81 2.60 10.61
C LEU A 148 6.96 2.81 9.60
N ALA A 149 7.74 3.88 9.76
CA ALA A 149 8.95 4.09 8.96
C ALA A 149 9.96 2.94 9.14
N GLN A 150 10.19 2.46 10.37
CA GLN A 150 11.05 1.31 10.61
C GLN A 150 10.51 0.03 9.95
N LYS A 151 9.20 -0.21 9.94
CA LYS A 151 8.57 -1.37 9.30
C LYS A 151 8.74 -1.35 7.78
N LEU A 152 8.51 -0.21 7.14
CA LEU A 152 8.71 -0.01 5.70
C LEU A 152 10.13 -0.38 5.24
N PHE A 153 11.12 -0.17 6.11
CA PHE A 153 12.51 -0.51 5.88
C PHE A 153 13.01 -1.70 6.71
N ALA A 154 12.12 -2.53 7.28
CA ALA A 154 12.54 -3.63 8.13
C ALA A 154 12.97 -4.85 7.32
N ARG A 155 12.24 -5.12 6.24
CA ARG A 155 12.29 -6.34 5.43
C ARG A 155 11.89 -6.04 3.99
N HIS A 156 12.20 -6.98 3.10
CA HIS A 156 11.75 -6.98 1.71
C HIS A 156 12.03 -5.65 0.98
N TYR A 157 13.31 -5.30 0.87
CA TYR A 157 13.79 -4.05 0.26
C TYR A 157 13.62 -3.97 -1.25
N GLU A 158 13.03 -4.99 -1.87
CA GLU A 158 13.00 -5.09 -3.31
C GLU A 158 12.05 -4.07 -3.96
N TRP A 159 11.05 -3.59 -3.23
CA TRP A 159 10.23 -2.46 -3.69
C TRP A 159 11.05 -1.18 -3.92
N LEU A 160 12.27 -1.08 -3.34
CA LEU A 160 13.18 0.04 -3.51
C LEU A 160 13.97 0.01 -4.84
N TYR A 161 14.01 -1.12 -5.55
CA TYR A 161 14.83 -1.25 -6.77
C TYR A 161 14.37 -0.39 -7.95
N ASN A 162 13.14 0.13 -7.93
CA ASN A 162 12.58 0.87 -9.05
C ASN A 162 12.22 2.32 -8.73
N ARG A 163 12.64 2.83 -7.57
CA ARG A 163 12.44 4.23 -7.18
C ARG A 163 13.13 5.18 -8.17
N LYS A 164 12.50 6.31 -8.45
CA LYS A 164 13.00 7.37 -9.34
C LYS A 164 13.67 8.50 -8.58
N LEU A 165 13.23 8.79 -7.35
CA LEU A 165 13.76 9.88 -6.52
C LEU A 165 14.85 9.39 -5.57
N ILE A 166 15.89 8.75 -6.12
CA ILE A 166 16.94 8.05 -5.36
C ILE A 166 17.56 8.94 -4.29
N SER A 167 17.96 10.18 -4.64
CA SER A 167 18.61 11.09 -3.68
C SER A 167 17.69 11.50 -2.53
N GLU A 168 16.38 11.66 -2.79
CA GLU A 168 15.40 11.99 -1.74
C GLU A 168 15.17 10.79 -0.81
N TRP A 169 15.08 9.58 -1.38
CA TRP A 169 15.01 8.34 -0.61
C TRP A 169 16.24 8.13 0.27
N GLN A 170 17.44 8.34 -0.27
CA GLN A 170 18.68 8.26 0.51
C GLN A 170 18.68 9.28 1.66
N ALA A 171 18.31 10.53 1.39
CA ALA A 171 18.22 11.56 2.42
C ALA A 171 17.17 11.25 3.49
N LEU A 172 16.04 10.64 3.12
CA LEU A 172 15.02 10.19 4.06
C LEU A 172 15.55 9.07 4.96
N VAL A 173 16.21 8.08 4.38
CA VAL A 173 16.78 6.92 5.10
C VAL A 173 17.81 7.36 6.14
N GLU A 174 18.61 8.38 5.84
CA GLU A 174 19.55 8.96 6.82
C GLU A 174 18.87 9.52 8.07
N GLN A 175 17.65 10.03 7.93
CA GLN A 175 16.87 10.62 9.02
C GLN A 175 16.09 9.57 9.82
N THR A 176 16.08 8.31 9.37
CA THR A 176 15.41 7.22 10.09
C THR A 176 16.23 6.70 11.27
N ALA A 177 15.56 6.05 12.22
CA ALA A 177 16.19 5.37 13.35
C ALA A 177 16.70 3.95 13.01
N LEU A 178 17.02 3.68 11.74
CA LEU A 178 17.60 2.40 11.31
C LEU A 178 19.07 2.31 11.74
N SER A 179 19.57 1.08 11.94
CA SER A 179 21.00 0.86 12.13
C SER A 179 21.77 1.17 10.84
N GLU A 180 23.04 1.55 10.95
CA GLU A 180 23.88 1.88 9.79
C GLU A 180 23.95 0.74 8.77
N ALA A 181 24.09 -0.50 9.23
CA ALA A 181 24.05 -1.68 8.34
C ALA A 181 22.74 -1.79 7.53
N LYS A 182 21.59 -1.40 8.12
CA LYS A 182 20.31 -1.38 7.38
C LYS A 182 20.23 -0.19 6.43
N LYS A 183 20.72 0.98 6.82
CA LYS A 183 20.79 2.15 5.94
C LYS A 183 21.63 1.85 4.70
N ASP A 184 22.78 1.20 4.87
CA ASP A 184 23.67 0.82 3.78
C ASP A 184 22.99 -0.18 2.83
N LEU A 185 22.30 -1.18 3.37
CA LEU A 185 21.52 -2.12 2.57
C LEU A 185 20.41 -1.43 1.78
N VAL A 186 19.69 -0.49 2.38
CA VAL A 186 18.66 0.31 1.69
C VAL A 186 19.27 1.14 0.56
N LYS A 187 20.40 1.82 0.80
CA LYS A 187 21.10 2.60 -0.22
C LYS A 187 21.61 1.73 -1.37
N GLU A 188 22.13 0.55 -1.07
CA GLU A 188 22.54 -0.44 -2.08
C GLU A 188 21.35 -0.79 -2.98
N ARG A 189 20.20 -1.09 -2.38
CA ARG A 189 18.97 -1.46 -3.10
C ARG A 189 18.42 -0.32 -3.95
N LEU A 190 18.39 0.91 -3.44
CA LEU A 190 18.00 2.11 -4.18
C LEU A 190 18.91 2.40 -5.39
N SER A 191 20.19 2.01 -5.31
CA SER A 191 21.20 2.31 -6.35
C SER A 191 21.43 1.14 -7.32
N SER A 192 20.88 -0.02 -7.00
CA SER A 192 21.03 -1.24 -7.80
C SER A 192 19.94 -1.30 -8.87
N LYS A 193 20.29 -1.81 -10.05
CA LYS A 193 19.27 -2.16 -11.05
C LYS A 193 18.51 -3.36 -10.52
N ALA A 194 17.19 -3.38 -10.69
CA ALA A 194 16.34 -4.51 -10.31
C ALA A 194 16.99 -5.83 -10.73
N VAL A 195 17.49 -6.60 -9.76
CA VAL A 195 18.12 -7.89 -10.02
C VAL A 195 17.00 -8.88 -10.29
N GLU A 196 17.23 -9.78 -11.24
CA GLU A 196 16.39 -10.89 -11.75
C GLU A 196 15.55 -11.65 -10.70
N LYS A 197 15.87 -11.54 -9.41
CA LYS A 197 15.12 -12.11 -8.27
C LYS A 197 13.67 -11.65 -8.14
N PHE A 198 13.32 -10.45 -8.61
CA PHE A 198 11.93 -9.97 -8.62
C PHE A 198 11.22 -10.18 -9.95
N GLY A 199 11.91 -10.78 -10.92
CA GLY A 199 11.40 -11.01 -12.28
C GLY A 199 10.02 -11.66 -12.28
N LEU A 200 9.74 -12.55 -11.34
CA LEU A 200 8.49 -13.30 -11.29
C LEU A 200 7.23 -12.51 -10.92
N MET A 201 7.36 -11.44 -10.12
CA MET A 201 6.25 -10.48 -9.94
C MET A 201 6.19 -9.45 -11.08
N LEU A 202 7.23 -9.37 -11.91
CA LEU A 202 7.30 -8.44 -13.03
C LEU A 202 6.82 -9.02 -14.35
N VAL A 203 6.97 -10.33 -14.57
CA VAL A 203 6.56 -10.97 -15.82
C VAL A 203 5.02 -10.99 -15.88
N ASP A 204 4.49 -10.49 -16.99
CA ASP A 204 3.06 -10.46 -17.32
C ASP A 204 2.54 -11.78 -17.91
#